data_AF-A0A7S0FQY2-F1
#
_entry.id   AF-A0A7S0FQY2-F1
#
_cell.length_a   1.000
_cell.length_b   1.000
_cell.length_c   1.000
_cell.angle_alpha   90.00
_cell.angle_beta   90.00
_cell.angle_gamma   90.00
#
_symmetry.space_group_name_H-M   'P 1'
#
loop_
_entity.id
_entity.type
_entity.pdbx_description
1 polymer ?
#
loop_
_entity_poly.entity_id
_entity_poly.type
_entity_poly.pdbx_seq_one_letter_code
_entity_poly.pdbx_strand_id
1 'polypeptide(L)'
;ALAVEYFSEKYGGIGGSGGPVVLMGHSSGAHVSMLAAMRGRLPVVDALIAGSGVYDVERQQQQEKRMGVNEISPMSAANGFSKESFCRYSPQFLSDDLPANFPPTLLVHGEDDDVTPLENSREFHRTLEDKSTDIGRKKGLLGSFM
;
A
#
# COMPACT_ATOMS: atom_id res chain seq x y z
N ALA A 1 -6.66 -3.09 -10.03
CA ALA A 1 -7.31 -4.30 -10.53
C ALA A 1 -7.33 -4.24 -12.05
N LEU A 2 -8.31 -3.58 -12.68
CA LEU A 2 -8.48 -3.53 -14.13
C LEU A 2 -7.21 -3.22 -14.95
N ALA A 3 -6.39 -2.25 -14.54
CA ALA A 3 -5.14 -1.94 -15.26
C ALA A 3 -4.09 -3.07 -15.19
N VAL A 4 -3.96 -3.72 -14.03
CA VAL A 4 -3.02 -4.83 -13.80
C VAL A 4 -3.52 -6.10 -14.49
N GLU A 5 -4.82 -6.36 -14.41
CA GLU A 5 -5.50 -7.45 -15.11
C GLU A 5 -5.35 -7.30 -16.62
N TYR A 6 -5.66 -6.12 -17.17
CA TYR A 6 -5.49 -5.81 -18.59
C TYR A 6 -4.05 -6.01 -19.06
N PHE A 7 -3.07 -5.54 -18.28
CA PHE A 7 -1.66 -5.73 -18.60
C PHE A 7 -1.31 -7.22 -18.64
N SER A 8 -1.73 -7.97 -17.63
CA SER A 8 -1.47 -9.41 -17.57
C SER A 8 -2.11 -10.18 -18.72
N GLU A 9 -3.38 -9.90 -19.02
CA GLU A 9 -4.11 -10.55 -20.13
C GLU A 9 -3.48 -10.24 -21.47
N LYS A 10 -3.12 -8.97 -21.72
CA LYS A 10 -2.60 -8.53 -23.01
C LYS A 10 -1.18 -9.00 -23.30
N TYR A 11 -0.34 -9.11 -22.27
CA TYR A 11 1.08 -9.39 -22.44
C TYR A 11 1.48 -10.79 -21.95
N GLY A 12 0.50 -11.66 -21.66
CA GLY A 12 0.76 -13.05 -21.22
C GLY A 12 1.45 -13.12 -19.85
N GLY A 13 1.15 -12.16 -18.97
CA GLY A 13 1.90 -11.83 -17.77
C GLY A 13 2.56 -10.45 -17.85
N ILE A 14 3.01 -9.89 -16.73
CA ILE A 14 3.69 -8.58 -16.73
C ILE A 14 5.16 -8.78 -17.12
N GLY A 15 5.51 -8.52 -18.39
CA GLY A 15 6.90 -8.52 -18.86
C GLY A 15 7.22 -9.43 -20.06
N GLY A 16 6.21 -10.07 -20.68
CA GLY A 16 6.36 -10.76 -21.98
C GLY A 16 7.34 -11.95 -22.02
N SER A 17 7.94 -12.34 -20.89
CA SER A 17 9.06 -13.31 -20.83
C SER A 17 9.00 -14.27 -19.63
N GLY A 18 7.93 -14.28 -18.83
CA GLY A 18 7.75 -15.20 -17.70
C GLY A 18 8.59 -14.90 -16.45
N GLY A 19 9.17 -13.70 -16.36
CA GLY A 19 9.86 -13.21 -15.15
C GLY A 19 8.89 -12.71 -14.07
N PRO A 20 9.40 -12.41 -12.85
CA PRO A 20 8.58 -11.95 -11.74
C PRO A 20 7.99 -10.56 -12.02
N VAL A 21 6.75 -10.38 -11.59
CA VAL A 21 5.98 -9.16 -11.69
C VAL A 21 6.07 -8.37 -10.39
N VAL A 22 6.71 -7.20 -10.44
CA VAL A 22 6.79 -6.31 -9.27
C VAL A 22 5.90 -5.11 -9.47
N LEU A 23 4.93 -4.90 -8.57
CA LEU A 23 4.14 -3.69 -8.53
C LEU A 23 4.85 -2.67 -7.65
N MET A 24 5.12 -1.48 -8.20
CA MET A 24 5.67 -0.37 -7.43
C MET A 24 4.69 0.79 -7.38
N GLY A 25 4.50 1.35 -6.19
CA GLY A 25 3.75 2.59 -5.98
C GLY A 25 4.53 3.56 -5.11
N HIS A 26 4.36 4.86 -5.36
CA HIS A 26 4.91 5.94 -4.55
C HIS A 26 3.78 6.85 -4.05
N SER A 27 3.82 7.30 -2.79
CA SER A 27 2.80 8.18 -2.20
C SER A 27 1.38 7.62 -2.35
N SER A 28 0.46 8.35 -2.97
CA SER A 28 -0.90 7.86 -3.29
C SER A 28 -0.89 6.63 -4.22
N GLY A 29 0.17 6.45 -5.02
CA GLY A 29 0.41 5.24 -5.80
C GLY A 29 0.68 4.01 -4.94
N ALA A 30 1.42 4.17 -3.83
CA ALA A 30 1.63 3.10 -2.86
C ALA A 30 0.32 2.75 -2.14
N HIS A 31 -0.50 3.75 -1.82
CA HIS A 31 -1.82 3.57 -1.23
C HIS A 31 -2.74 2.70 -2.11
N VAL A 32 -2.91 3.05 -3.38
CA VAL A 32 -3.78 2.28 -4.30
C VAL A 32 -3.22 0.89 -4.61
N SER A 33 -1.89 0.75 -4.69
CA SER A 33 -1.23 -0.54 -4.89
C SER A 33 -1.49 -1.47 -3.72
N MET A 34 -1.37 -0.95 -2.50
CA MET A 34 -1.63 -1.69 -1.28
C MET A 34 -3.11 -2.10 -1.15
N LEU A 35 -4.04 -1.17 -1.42
CA LEU A 35 -5.47 -1.49 -1.44
C LEU A 35 -5.81 -2.58 -2.47
N ALA A 36 -5.16 -2.58 -3.63
CA ALA A 36 -5.36 -3.61 -4.64
C ALA A 36 -4.81 -4.97 -4.16
N ALA A 37 -3.64 -4.99 -3.51
CA ALA A 37 -3.04 -6.19 -2.93
C ALA A 37 -3.91 -6.79 -1.82
N MET A 38 -4.27 -5.98 -0.82
CA MET A 38 -5.06 -6.43 0.34
C MET A 38 -6.47 -6.87 -0.03
N ARG A 39 -7.05 -6.36 -1.13
CA ARG A 39 -8.36 -6.81 -1.63
C ARG A 39 -8.27 -8.03 -2.54
N GLY A 40 -7.11 -8.67 -2.65
CA GLY A 40 -6.90 -9.86 -3.48
C GLY A 40 -7.02 -9.58 -4.98
N ARG A 41 -6.87 -8.33 -5.42
CA ARG A 41 -7.08 -7.91 -6.81
C ARG A 41 -5.80 -7.85 -7.64
N LEU A 42 -4.76 -8.55 -7.18
CA LEU A 42 -3.44 -8.62 -7.83
C LEU A 42 -2.95 -10.08 -7.89
N PRO A 43 -3.69 -11.02 -8.53
CA PRO A 43 -3.33 -12.44 -8.54
C PRO A 43 -2.01 -12.74 -9.29
N VAL A 44 -1.44 -11.75 -9.98
CA VAL A 44 -0.29 -11.87 -10.88
C VAL A 44 0.93 -11.08 -10.41
N VAL A 45 0.90 -10.53 -9.20
CA VAL A 45 2.00 -9.73 -8.64
C VAL A 45 2.81 -10.58 -7.68
N ASP A 46 4.11 -10.75 -7.97
CA ASP A 46 5.05 -11.56 -7.18
C ASP A 46 5.65 -10.78 -6.02
N ALA A 47 5.74 -9.45 -6.13
CA ALA A 47 6.23 -8.59 -5.06
C ALA A 47 5.67 -7.16 -5.18
N LEU A 48 5.64 -6.45 -4.05
CA LEU A 48 5.20 -5.06 -3.98
C LEU A 48 6.30 -4.17 -3.37
N ILE A 49 6.56 -3.02 -3.99
CA ILE A 49 7.44 -1.98 -3.45
C ILE A 49 6.60 -0.71 -3.24
N ALA A 50 6.50 -0.26 -1.99
CA ALA A 50 5.70 0.90 -1.63
C ALA A 50 6.59 2.00 -1.05
N GLY A 51 6.77 3.08 -1.82
CA GLY A 51 7.56 4.26 -1.43
C GLY A 51 6.70 5.36 -0.82
N SER A 52 7.08 5.91 0.33
CA SER A 52 6.44 7.05 1.01
C SER A 52 4.90 6.96 1.03
N GLY A 53 4.35 5.78 1.30
CA GLY A 53 2.94 5.49 1.09
C GLY A 53 2.00 6.04 2.16
N VAL A 54 0.74 6.25 1.77
CA VAL A 54 -0.36 6.58 2.69
C VAL A 54 -1.10 5.31 3.07
N TYR A 55 -0.99 4.89 4.34
CA TYR A 55 -1.67 3.69 4.84
C TYR A 55 -2.79 4.03 5.81
N ASP A 56 -2.75 5.23 6.39
CA ASP A 56 -3.78 5.84 7.24
C ASP A 56 -4.18 7.19 6.64
N VAL A 57 -5.36 7.24 6.03
CA VAL A 57 -5.88 8.43 5.34
C VAL A 57 -6.22 9.54 6.32
N GLU A 58 -6.65 9.23 7.55
CA GLU A 58 -6.94 10.26 8.55
C GLU A 58 -5.64 10.97 8.97
N ARG A 59 -4.57 10.21 9.18
CA ARG A 59 -3.24 10.75 9.45
C ARG A 59 -2.74 11.61 8.29
N GLN A 60 -2.88 11.14 7.05
CA GLN A 60 -2.47 11.94 5.90
C GLN A 60 -3.27 13.24 5.79
N GLN A 61 -4.59 13.20 5.99
CA GLN A 61 -5.39 14.42 5.98
C GLN A 61 -4.93 15.41 7.05
N GLN A 62 -4.56 14.95 8.25
CA GLN A 62 -4.04 15.83 9.29
C GLN A 62 -2.73 16.51 8.87
N GLN A 63 -1.83 15.79 8.18
CA GLN A 63 -0.60 16.38 7.62
C GLN A 63 -0.93 17.40 6.53
N GLU A 64 -1.82 17.05 5.59
CA GLU A 64 -2.25 17.95 4.53
C GLU A 64 -2.89 19.23 5.07
N LYS A 65 -3.64 19.15 6.19
CA LYS A 65 -4.18 20.31 6.89
C LYS A 65 -3.08 21.19 7.47
N ARG A 66 -2.03 20.60 8.08
CA ARG A 66 -0.88 21.34 8.61
C ARG A 66 -0.10 22.07 7.52
N MET A 67 0.02 21.44 6.36
CA MET A 67 0.66 22.03 5.18
C MET A 67 -0.22 23.04 4.43
N GLY A 68 -1.52 23.13 4.76
CA GLY A 68 -2.47 24.01 4.06
C GLY A 68 -2.88 23.51 2.67
N VAL A 69 -2.75 22.21 2.39
CA VAL A 69 -3.04 21.61 1.07
C VAL A 69 -4.24 20.66 1.07
N ASN A 70 -4.93 20.48 2.20
CA ASN A 70 -6.03 19.52 2.33
C ASN A 70 -7.25 19.81 1.42
N GLU A 71 -7.40 21.04 0.93
CA GLU A 71 -8.47 21.41 0.00
C GLU A 71 -8.13 21.08 -1.46
N ILE A 72 -6.83 21.00 -1.78
CA ILE A 72 -6.35 20.70 -3.14
C ILE A 72 -5.88 19.26 -3.30
N SER A 73 -5.56 18.57 -2.20
CA SER A 73 -5.19 17.15 -2.24
C SER A 73 -6.41 16.30 -2.62
N PRO A 74 -6.29 15.42 -3.63
CA PRO A 74 -7.37 14.50 -3.99
C PRO A 74 -7.55 13.38 -2.96
N MET A 75 -6.65 13.21 -1.99
CA MET A 75 -6.67 12.07 -1.07
C MET A 75 -7.96 11.99 -0.25
N SER A 76 -8.37 13.09 0.38
CA SER A 76 -9.62 13.11 1.15
C SER A 76 -10.85 12.86 0.25
N ALA A 77 -10.84 13.42 -0.96
CA ALA A 77 -11.93 13.26 -1.92
C ALA A 77 -12.07 11.84 -2.44
N ALA A 78 -10.94 11.22 -2.82
CA ALA A 78 -10.90 9.84 -3.30
C ALA A 78 -11.30 8.82 -2.23
N ASN A 79 -11.23 9.20 -0.96
CA ASN A 79 -11.51 8.33 0.19
C ASN A 79 -12.79 8.71 0.96
N GLY A 80 -13.65 9.58 0.40
CA GLY A 80 -15.02 9.79 0.89
C GLY A 80 -15.20 10.80 2.04
N PHE A 81 -14.19 11.64 2.34
CA PHE A 81 -14.24 12.76 3.30
C PHE A 81 -14.69 12.49 4.75
N SER A 82 -15.06 11.27 5.11
CA SER A 82 -15.52 10.92 6.45
C SER A 82 -14.52 10.01 7.14
N LYS A 83 -14.47 10.08 8.49
CA LYS A 83 -13.65 9.18 9.30
C LYS A 83 -13.96 7.71 9.01
N GLU A 84 -15.23 7.35 8.89
CA GLU A 84 -15.64 5.99 8.52
C GLU A 84 -15.09 5.57 7.15
N SER A 85 -15.18 6.44 6.15
CA SER A 85 -14.66 6.14 4.81
C SER A 85 -13.14 6.06 4.81
N PHE A 86 -12.46 6.93 5.56
CA PHE A 86 -11.02 6.87 5.73
C PHE A 86 -10.59 5.54 6.35
N CYS A 87 -11.27 5.06 7.39
CA CYS A 87 -10.99 3.74 7.94
C CYS A 87 -11.15 2.64 6.88
N ARG A 88 -12.26 2.65 6.13
CA ARG A 88 -12.57 1.65 5.09
C ARG A 88 -11.56 1.60 3.93
N TYR A 89 -10.93 2.74 3.62
CA TYR A 89 -9.99 2.86 2.51
C TYR A 89 -8.54 3.04 2.94
N SER A 90 -8.23 2.93 4.23
CA SER A 90 -6.87 2.94 4.74
C SER A 90 -6.33 1.51 4.80
N PRO A 91 -5.27 1.17 4.05
CA PRO A 91 -4.58 -0.13 4.18
C PRO A 91 -4.31 -0.55 5.62
N GLN A 92 -3.99 0.39 6.50
CA GLN A 92 -3.73 0.19 7.93
C GLN A 92 -4.82 -0.64 8.63
N PHE A 93 -6.09 -0.45 8.26
CA PHE A 93 -7.23 -1.08 8.92
C PHE A 93 -7.86 -2.22 8.09
N LEU A 94 -7.24 -2.61 6.98
CA LEU A 94 -7.66 -3.75 6.16
C LEU A 94 -6.81 -5.01 6.41
N SER A 95 -5.94 -4.94 7.41
CA SER A 95 -4.95 -5.97 7.73
C SER A 95 -5.50 -7.20 8.44
N ASP A 96 -6.75 -7.16 8.92
CA ASP A 96 -7.39 -8.31 9.57
C ASP A 96 -7.64 -9.48 8.60
N ASP A 97 -7.85 -9.19 7.32
CA ASP A 97 -8.17 -10.18 6.28
C ASP A 97 -7.16 -10.13 5.12
N LEU A 98 -5.87 -10.21 5.42
CA LEU A 98 -4.87 -10.31 4.36
C LEU A 98 -5.13 -11.57 3.51
N PRO A 99 -5.20 -11.45 2.17
CA PRO A 99 -5.43 -12.60 1.33
C PRO A 99 -4.25 -13.56 1.42
N ALA A 100 -4.51 -14.86 1.31
CA ALA A 100 -3.47 -15.90 1.44
C ALA A 100 -2.31 -15.75 0.43
N ASN A 101 -2.56 -15.08 -0.69
CA ASN A 101 -1.57 -14.75 -1.72
C ASN A 101 -1.09 -13.30 -1.65
N PHE A 102 -1.19 -12.64 -0.48
CA PHE A 102 -0.65 -11.30 -0.31
C PHE A 102 0.86 -11.30 -0.63
N PRO A 103 1.33 -10.42 -1.54
CA PRO A 103 2.69 -10.50 -2.04
C PRO A 103 3.71 -10.07 -0.99
N PRO A 104 4.93 -10.64 -0.99
CA PRO A 104 6.07 -10.06 -0.31
C PRO A 104 6.17 -8.56 -0.59
N THR A 105 6.29 -7.76 0.46
CA THR A 105 6.16 -6.31 0.38
C THR A 105 7.36 -5.63 1.02
N LEU A 106 7.97 -4.72 0.27
CA LEU A 106 9.00 -3.80 0.74
C LEU A 106 8.39 -2.39 0.93
N LEU A 107 8.53 -1.85 2.14
CA LEU A 107 8.19 -0.46 2.44
C LEU A 107 9.47 0.39 2.43
N VAL A 108 9.45 1.51 1.72
CA VAL A 108 10.56 2.47 1.66
C VAL A 108 10.02 3.85 2.02
N HIS A 109 10.66 4.55 2.95
CA HIS A 109 10.23 5.89 3.37
C HIS A 109 11.44 6.72 3.78
N GLY A 110 11.55 7.96 3.29
CA GLY A 110 12.63 8.86 3.69
C GLY A 110 12.36 9.47 5.07
N GLU A 111 13.35 9.48 5.97
CA GLU A 111 13.13 10.04 7.32
C GLU A 111 12.86 11.54 7.34
N ASP A 112 13.28 12.25 6.29
CA ASP A 112 13.08 13.69 6.08
C ASP A 112 11.85 13.99 5.17
N ASP A 113 10.91 13.06 5.00
CA ASP A 113 9.67 13.29 4.22
C ASP A 113 8.73 14.22 4.99
N ASP A 114 8.53 15.43 4.48
CA ASP A 114 7.65 16.46 5.04
C ASP A 114 6.23 16.43 4.46
N VAL A 115 6.00 15.63 3.42
CA VAL A 115 4.72 15.53 2.69
C VAL A 115 3.87 14.39 3.24
N THR A 116 4.47 13.22 3.43
CA THR A 116 3.81 12.03 3.99
C THR A 116 4.44 11.72 5.34
N PRO A 117 3.68 11.67 6.44
CA PRO A 117 4.27 11.37 7.74
C PRO A 117 4.93 9.99 7.74
N LEU A 118 6.17 9.92 8.22
CA LEU A 118 6.96 8.69 8.38
C LEU A 118 6.20 7.62 9.17
N GLU A 119 5.35 8.03 10.11
CA GLU A 119 4.52 7.14 10.90
C GLU A 119 3.55 6.31 10.05
N ASN A 120 3.16 6.76 8.85
CA ASN A 120 2.39 5.92 7.94
C ASN A 120 3.14 4.61 7.70
N SER A 121 4.41 4.66 7.31
CA SER A 121 5.18 3.45 7.01
C SER A 121 5.59 2.68 8.27
N ARG A 122 5.95 3.37 9.35
CA ARG A 122 6.35 2.70 10.60
C ARG A 122 5.20 1.94 11.27
N GLU A 123 4.00 2.54 11.38
CA GLU A 123 2.85 1.87 11.98
C GLU A 123 2.33 0.74 11.08
N PHE A 124 2.33 0.97 9.77
CA PHE A 124 1.88 -0.04 8.82
C PHE A 124 2.83 -1.25 8.77
N HIS A 125 4.14 -1.03 8.86
CA HIS A 125 5.12 -2.10 9.00
C HIS A 125 4.82 -3.00 10.20
N ARG A 126 4.61 -2.41 11.39
CA ARG A 126 4.26 -3.18 12.61
C ARG A 126 3.00 -4.00 12.41
N THR A 127 1.99 -3.41 11.76
CA THR A 127 0.74 -4.09 11.46
C THR A 127 0.93 -5.28 10.52
N LEU A 128 1.77 -5.15 9.49
CA LEU A 128 2.11 -6.27 8.62
C LEU A 128 2.95 -7.34 9.33
N GLU A 129 3.88 -6.95 10.22
CA GLU A 129 4.67 -7.89 11.03
C GLU A 129 3.81 -8.71 11.99
N ASP A 130 2.91 -8.05 12.71
CA ASP A 130 1.99 -8.70 13.65
C ASP A 130 1.14 -9.74 12.92
N LYS A 131 0.64 -9.41 11.72
CA LYS A 131 -0.19 -10.31 10.91
C LYS A 131 0.63 -11.39 10.19
N SER A 132 1.85 -11.10 9.76
CA SER A 132 2.76 -12.11 9.18
C SER A 132 3.15 -13.17 10.22
N THR A 133 3.27 -12.75 11.49
CA THR A 133 3.48 -13.64 12.63
C THR A 133 2.27 -14.55 12.85
N ASP A 134 1.05 -14.02 12.71
CA ASP A 134 -0.22 -14.75 12.88
C ASP A 134 -0.51 -15.71 11.71
N ILE A 135 -0.19 -15.32 10.47
CA ILE A 135 -0.36 -16.12 9.24
C ILE A 135 0.70 -17.25 9.12
N GLY A 136 1.69 -17.26 10.02
CA GLY A 136 2.59 -18.38 10.19
C GLY A 136 3.74 -18.38 9.20
N ARG A 137 4.88 -17.83 9.62
CA ARG A 137 6.28 -18.25 9.32
C ARG A 137 6.43 -19.18 8.09
N LYS A 138 6.07 -18.73 6.90
CA LYS A 138 6.40 -19.39 5.63
C LYS A 138 6.82 -18.34 4.61
N LYS A 139 8.15 -18.24 4.49
CA LYS A 139 8.95 -17.59 3.45
C LYS A 139 9.01 -16.05 3.49
N GLY A 140 9.98 -15.56 4.28
CA GLY A 140 11.09 -14.73 3.80
C GLY A 140 10.79 -13.30 3.33
N LEU A 141 11.48 -12.35 3.99
CA LEU A 141 11.67 -10.93 3.66
C LEU A 141 10.50 -9.97 3.98
N LEU A 142 10.42 -9.59 5.26
CA LEU A 142 10.25 -8.19 5.61
C LEU A 142 11.65 -7.64 5.86
N GLY A 143 12.13 -6.79 4.96
CA GLY A 143 13.34 -6.01 5.16
C GLY A 143 12.94 -4.55 5.24
N SER A 144 13.11 -3.94 6.42
CA SER A 144 13.11 -2.49 6.57
C SER A 144 14.57 -2.03 6.52
N PHE A 145 14.89 -1.13 5.59
CA PHE A 145 16.12 -0.34 5.69
C PHE A 145 15.70 1.00 6.31
N MET A 146 16.18 1.23 7.54
CA MET A 146 16.20 2.52 8.22
C MET A 146 17.52 3.20 7.91
#